data_AF-A0A9P5T511-F1
#
_entry.id   AF-A0A9P5T511-F1
#
_cell.length_a   1.000
_cell.length_b   1.000
_cell.length_c   1.000
_cell.angle_alpha   90.00
_cell.angle_beta   90.00
_cell.angle_gamma   90.00
#
_symmetry.space_group_name_H-M   'P 1'
#
loop_
_entity.id
_entity.type
_entity.pdbx_description
1 polymer ?
#
loop_
_entity_poly.entity_id
_entity_poly.type
_entity_poly.pdbx_seq_one_letter_code
_entity_poly.pdbx_strand_id
1 'polypeptide(L)'
;MPSVAKYRAESISPDDACKSFTNPETIPLHLPSALPMDMVSTIPSNFIHIETRLRILQADDSLDDLKRYLRVTMGLWDYKHANVGTSQWSGTHMFITIKTFEEKVNRCAERYRAARLVLSVLDPGGTWAVCLQELKTTDCNVSSTSRTDPEASEGRHTLSWIWLAACPVGTESGGGENVQKEIDRSKSQNSPHWSIGLKV
;
A
#
# COMPACT_ATOMS: atom_id res chain seq x y z
N MET A 1 -11.82 23.61 22.99
CA MET A 1 -12.91 23.07 22.13
C MET A 1 -13.92 22.29 22.98
N PRO A 2 -14.91 22.96 23.60
CA PRO A 2 -15.84 22.33 24.54
C PRO A 2 -16.85 21.37 23.88
N SER A 3 -17.08 21.49 22.57
CA SER A 3 -18.04 20.64 21.87
C SER A 3 -17.57 19.18 21.74
N VAL A 4 -16.26 18.95 21.51
CA VAL A 4 -15.68 17.60 21.34
C VAL A 4 -15.66 16.82 22.67
N ALA A 5 -15.51 17.53 23.79
CA ALA A 5 -15.50 16.92 25.12
C ALA A 5 -16.84 16.22 25.47
N LYS A 6 -17.96 16.73 24.96
CA LYS A 6 -19.29 16.14 25.17
C LYS A 6 -19.43 14.79 24.46
N TYR A 7 -19.04 14.72 23.19
CA TYR A 7 -19.05 13.48 22.41
C TYR A 7 -18.12 12.42 22.99
N ARG A 8 -16.96 12.85 23.51
CA ARG A 8 -16.04 11.94 24.16
C ARG A 8 -16.68 11.22 25.35
N ALA A 9 -17.41 11.93 26.20
CA ALA A 9 -18.11 11.33 27.34
C ALA A 9 -19.24 10.37 26.91
N GLU A 10 -19.93 10.68 25.80
CA GLU A 10 -21.03 9.85 25.27
C GLU A 10 -20.53 8.55 24.61
N SER A 11 -19.38 8.60 23.92
CA SER A 11 -18.81 7.45 23.20
C SER A 11 -18.13 6.41 24.09
N ILE A 12 -17.92 6.73 25.37
CA ILE A 12 -17.18 5.88 26.31
C ILE A 12 -18.19 5.06 27.12
N SER A 13 -18.12 3.74 26.98
CA SER A 13 -18.88 2.80 27.81
C SER A 13 -18.63 3.07 29.30
N PRO A 14 -19.66 3.07 30.16
CA PRO A 14 -19.54 3.44 31.57
C PRO A 14 -18.53 2.57 32.34
N ASP A 15 -18.28 1.33 31.92
CA ASP A 15 -17.29 0.43 32.53
C ASP A 15 -15.82 0.79 32.20
N ASP A 16 -15.57 1.50 31.08
CA ASP A 16 -14.22 1.93 30.65
C ASP A 16 -13.94 3.42 30.93
N ALA A 17 -14.96 4.18 31.35
CA ALA A 17 -14.84 5.59 31.68
C ALA A 17 -13.74 5.84 32.72
N CYS A 18 -13.66 5.04 33.78
CA CYS A 18 -12.67 5.24 34.84
C CYS A 18 -11.21 4.96 34.41
N LYS A 19 -10.95 4.22 33.32
CA LYS A 19 -9.59 3.90 32.83
C LYS A 19 -9.12 4.81 31.69
N SER A 20 -10.05 5.35 30.91
CA SER A 20 -9.74 6.17 29.74
C SER A 20 -9.27 7.59 30.07
N PHE A 21 -9.50 8.05 31.30
CA PHE A 21 -9.07 9.37 31.79
C PHE A 21 -7.85 9.34 32.72
N THR A 22 -7.41 8.18 33.19
CA THR A 22 -6.25 8.08 34.09
C THR A 22 -4.93 8.11 33.33
N ASN A 23 -4.86 7.47 32.16
CA ASN A 23 -3.67 7.48 31.33
C ASN A 23 -3.89 8.32 30.06
N PRO A 24 -2.98 9.26 29.74
CA PRO A 24 -3.11 10.10 28.54
C PRO A 24 -3.06 9.29 27.23
N GLU A 25 -2.49 8.09 27.26
CA GLU A 25 -2.37 7.18 26.11
C GLU A 25 -3.69 6.47 25.73
N THR A 26 -4.63 6.35 26.67
CA THR A 26 -5.93 5.68 26.45
C THR A 26 -7.00 6.66 25.97
N ILE A 27 -6.65 7.94 25.85
CA ILE A 27 -7.54 8.99 25.42
C ILE A 27 -7.88 8.81 23.93
N PRO A 28 -9.16 8.57 23.56
CA PRO A 28 -9.53 8.45 22.15
C PRO A 28 -9.32 9.80 21.45
N LEU A 29 -8.45 9.79 20.44
CA LEU A 29 -8.20 10.93 19.57
C LEU A 29 -9.16 10.87 18.39
N HIS A 30 -10.17 11.73 18.39
CA HIS A 30 -11.09 11.86 17.27
C HIS A 30 -10.48 12.75 16.19
N LEU A 31 -10.36 12.19 14.98
CA LEU A 31 -10.05 12.94 13.77
C LEU A 31 -11.36 13.45 13.12
N PRO A 32 -11.30 14.48 12.26
CA PRO A 32 -12.45 14.96 11.49
C PRO A 32 -13.27 13.83 10.84
N SER A 33 -12.63 12.79 10.31
CA SER A 33 -13.33 11.64 9.71
C SER A 33 -14.11 10.75 10.67
N ALA A 34 -13.78 10.79 11.96
CA ALA A 34 -14.41 9.97 12.99
C ALA A 34 -15.58 10.68 13.68
N LEU A 35 -15.87 11.92 13.27
CA LEU A 35 -16.92 12.75 13.84
C LEU A 35 -18.17 12.73 12.96
N PRO A 36 -19.37 12.89 13.55
CA PRO A 36 -20.61 13.02 12.78
C PRO A 36 -20.59 14.28 11.90
N MET A 37 -21.18 14.20 10.70
CA MET A 37 -21.13 15.27 9.68
C MET A 37 -21.57 16.64 10.21
N ASP A 38 -22.55 16.67 11.11
CA ASP A 38 -23.05 17.89 11.75
C ASP A 38 -21.91 18.68 12.41
N MET A 39 -20.99 17.97 13.04
CA MET A 39 -19.87 18.59 13.74
C MET A 39 -18.71 18.91 12.80
N VAL A 40 -18.50 18.11 11.76
CA VAL A 40 -17.45 18.36 10.75
C VAL A 40 -17.64 19.73 10.10
N SER A 41 -18.89 20.19 9.92
CA SER A 41 -19.20 21.54 9.40
C SER A 41 -18.63 22.69 10.24
N THR A 42 -18.44 22.47 11.55
CA THR A 42 -17.90 23.48 12.47
C THR A 42 -16.37 23.48 12.54
N ILE A 43 -15.72 22.48 11.95
CA ILE A 43 -14.27 22.31 11.95
C ILE A 43 -13.67 23.19 10.85
N PRO A 44 -12.54 23.88 11.10
CA PRO A 44 -11.87 24.66 10.06
C PRO A 44 -11.42 23.75 8.91
N SER A 45 -11.59 24.19 7.66
CA SER A 45 -11.21 23.43 6.46
C SER A 45 -9.73 23.02 6.44
N ASN A 46 -8.86 23.80 7.07
CA ASN A 46 -7.45 23.50 7.25
C ASN A 46 -7.19 22.19 8.02
N PHE A 47 -8.02 21.82 9.01
CA PHE A 47 -7.87 20.54 9.70
C PHE A 47 -8.27 19.35 8.81
N ILE A 48 -9.31 19.54 8.00
CA ILE A 48 -9.74 18.54 7.02
C ILE A 48 -8.61 18.31 6.01
N HIS A 49 -8.00 19.37 5.48
CA HIS A 49 -6.89 19.26 4.55
C HIS A 49 -5.66 18.55 5.16
N ILE A 50 -5.33 18.85 6.42
CA ILE A 50 -4.25 18.17 7.14
C ILE A 50 -4.55 16.67 7.26
N GLU A 51 -5.79 16.30 7.63
CA GLU A 51 -6.17 14.89 7.69
C GLU A 51 -6.12 14.23 6.31
N THR A 52 -6.65 14.85 5.26
CA THR A 52 -6.61 14.31 3.91
C THR A 52 -5.17 14.00 3.49
N ARG A 53 -4.23 14.93 3.71
CA ARG A 53 -2.81 14.72 3.40
C ARG A 53 -2.20 13.60 4.24
N LEU A 54 -2.52 13.53 5.53
CA LEU A 54 -2.09 12.44 6.41
C LEU A 54 -2.57 11.08 5.88
N ARG A 55 -3.82 10.98 5.43
CA ARG A 55 -4.41 9.74 4.93
C ARG A 55 -3.84 9.31 3.59
N ILE A 56 -3.50 10.26 2.71
CA ILE A 56 -2.78 9.98 1.46
C ILE A 56 -1.42 9.34 1.78
N LEU A 57 -0.63 9.99 2.65
CA LEU A 57 0.68 9.47 3.06
C LEU A 57 0.56 8.10 3.73
N GLN A 58 -0.43 7.92 4.60
CA GLN A 58 -0.70 6.64 5.25
C GLN A 58 -1.03 5.53 4.24
N ALA A 59 -1.78 5.86 3.18
CA ALA A 59 -2.09 4.93 2.10
C ALA A 59 -0.84 4.59 1.29
N ASP A 60 -0.03 5.58 0.92
CA ASP A 60 1.24 5.40 0.18
C ASP A 60 2.23 4.53 0.96
N ASP A 61 2.48 4.86 2.23
CA ASP A 61 3.36 4.09 3.13
C ASP A 61 2.89 2.64 3.24
N SER A 62 1.56 2.45 3.38
CA SER A 62 0.99 1.10 3.48
C SER A 62 1.12 0.30 2.19
N LEU A 63 1.06 0.95 1.02
CA LEU A 63 1.30 0.30 -0.28
C LEU A 63 2.78 -0.06 -0.46
N ASP A 64 3.70 0.79 -0.03
CA ASP A 64 5.13 0.50 -0.13
C ASP A 64 5.56 -0.65 0.80
N ASP A 65 5.01 -0.68 2.01
CA ASP A 65 5.14 -1.84 2.90
C ASP A 65 4.52 -3.09 2.28
N LEU A 66 3.34 -2.98 1.66
CA LEU A 66 2.68 -4.10 0.99
C LEU A 66 3.57 -4.68 -0.12
N LYS A 67 4.10 -3.83 -1.02
CA LYS A 67 5.05 -4.23 -2.08
C LYS A 67 6.28 -4.91 -1.50
N ARG A 68 6.82 -4.38 -0.40
CA ARG A 68 7.98 -4.96 0.28
C ARG A 68 7.68 -6.36 0.80
N TYR A 69 6.56 -6.56 1.51
CA TYR A 69 6.19 -7.87 2.04
C TYR A 69 5.82 -8.87 0.93
N LEU A 70 5.20 -8.41 -0.17
CA LEU A 70 4.95 -9.24 -1.35
C LEU A 70 6.26 -9.72 -1.99
N ARG A 71 7.27 -8.85 -2.15
CA ARG A 71 8.59 -9.29 -2.64
C ARG A 71 9.26 -10.32 -1.74
N VAL A 72 9.20 -10.12 -0.42
CA VAL A 72 9.79 -11.06 0.54
C VAL A 72 9.09 -12.41 0.49
N THR A 73 7.76 -12.42 0.44
CA THR A 73 6.97 -13.66 0.35
C THR A 73 7.21 -14.40 -0.97
N MET A 74 7.30 -13.69 -2.11
CA MET A 74 7.72 -14.29 -3.38
C MET A 74 9.07 -14.98 -3.26
N GLY A 75 10.08 -14.28 -2.72
CA GLY A 75 11.41 -14.87 -2.53
C GLY A 75 11.43 -16.07 -1.57
N LEU A 76 10.57 -16.07 -0.54
CA LEU A 76 10.41 -17.24 0.34
C LEU A 76 9.77 -18.42 -0.37
N TRP A 77 8.80 -18.18 -1.26
CA TRP A 77 8.20 -19.23 -2.09
C TRP A 77 9.20 -19.81 -3.09
N ASP A 78 9.99 -18.97 -3.74
CA ASP A 78 11.06 -19.40 -4.66
C ASP A 78 12.12 -20.22 -3.92
N TYR A 79 12.57 -19.73 -2.76
CA TYR A 79 13.53 -20.44 -1.92
C TYR A 79 12.96 -21.77 -1.42
N LYS A 80 11.68 -21.81 -1.01
CA LYS A 80 10.99 -23.04 -0.64
C LYS A 80 10.99 -24.04 -1.80
N HIS A 81 10.68 -23.59 -3.00
CA HIS A 81 10.63 -24.44 -4.18
C HIS A 81 12.02 -25.00 -4.55
N ALA A 82 13.07 -24.19 -4.44
CA ALA A 82 14.43 -24.56 -4.81
C ALA A 82 15.19 -25.38 -3.75
N ASN A 83 14.97 -25.11 -2.45
CA ASN A 83 15.86 -25.61 -1.38
C ASN A 83 15.17 -26.53 -0.36
N VAL A 84 13.84 -26.49 -0.24
CA VAL A 84 13.13 -27.33 0.72
C VAL A 84 12.73 -28.63 0.00
N GLY A 85 13.70 -29.54 -0.11
CA GLY A 85 13.45 -30.95 -0.42
C GLY A 85 12.67 -31.66 0.70
N THR A 86 12.40 -32.96 0.53
CA THR A 86 11.50 -33.86 1.31
C THR A 86 11.59 -33.82 2.85
N SER A 87 12.47 -33.02 3.46
CA SER A 87 12.57 -32.90 4.93
C SER A 87 11.35 -32.17 5.52
N GLN A 88 10.57 -32.92 6.30
CA GLN A 88 9.36 -32.45 6.99
C GLN A 88 9.63 -31.24 7.92
N TRP A 89 10.77 -31.22 8.62
CA TRP A 89 11.13 -30.14 9.56
C TRP A 89 11.39 -28.80 8.86
N SER A 90 12.19 -28.81 7.79
CA SER A 90 12.50 -27.61 7.00
C SER A 90 11.25 -27.04 6.34
N GLY A 91 10.33 -27.92 5.92
CA GLY A 91 9.01 -27.55 5.40
C GLY A 91 8.15 -26.78 6.42
N THR A 92 8.08 -27.24 7.67
CA THR A 92 7.26 -26.60 8.70
C THR A 92 7.79 -25.22 9.08
N HIS A 93 9.10 -25.07 9.31
CA HIS A 93 9.69 -23.76 9.62
C HIS A 93 9.50 -22.75 8.48
N MET A 94 9.70 -23.17 7.23
CA MET A 94 9.46 -22.33 6.06
C MET A 94 7.99 -21.94 5.92
N PHE A 95 7.07 -22.86 6.17
CA PHE A 95 5.65 -22.55 6.12
C PHE A 95 5.24 -21.53 7.18
N ILE A 96 5.76 -21.66 8.41
CA ILE A 96 5.53 -20.70 9.48
C ILE A 96 6.05 -19.32 9.08
N THR A 97 7.28 -19.21 8.55
CA THR A 97 7.81 -17.91 8.14
C THR A 97 6.96 -17.30 7.03
N ILE A 98 6.58 -18.06 6.00
CA ILE A 98 5.67 -17.58 4.94
C ILE A 98 4.37 -17.04 5.55
N LYS A 99 3.71 -17.81 6.42
CA LYS A 99 2.46 -17.40 7.07
C LYS A 99 2.60 -16.09 7.86
N THR A 100 3.71 -15.91 8.60
CA THR A 100 3.92 -14.65 9.34
C THR A 100 4.05 -13.44 8.42
N PHE A 101 4.57 -13.62 7.20
CA PHE A 101 4.63 -12.54 6.23
C PHE A 101 3.28 -12.31 5.53
N GLU A 102 2.50 -13.37 5.27
CA GLU A 102 1.12 -13.23 4.79
C GLU A 102 0.24 -12.45 5.78
N GLU A 103 0.41 -12.68 7.08
CA GLU A 103 -0.26 -11.90 8.13
C GLU A 103 0.15 -10.41 8.08
N LYS A 104 1.43 -10.12 7.84
CA LYS A 104 1.92 -8.74 7.65
C LYS A 104 1.33 -8.08 6.39
N VAL A 105 1.26 -8.83 5.28
CA VAL A 105 0.61 -8.38 4.04
C VAL A 105 -0.85 -8.01 4.33
N ASN A 106 -1.60 -8.88 5.01
CA ASN A 106 -3.00 -8.60 5.36
C ASN A 106 -3.14 -7.36 6.24
N ARG A 107 -2.29 -7.21 7.26
CA ARG A 107 -2.29 -6.02 8.13
C ARG A 107 -2.01 -4.73 7.35
N CYS A 108 -1.10 -4.75 6.39
CA CYS A 108 -0.85 -3.58 5.53
C CYS A 108 -2.03 -3.30 4.58
N ALA A 109 -2.63 -4.35 4.02
CA ALA A 109 -3.81 -4.23 3.17
C ALA A 109 -5.01 -3.63 3.93
N GLU A 110 -5.22 -4.02 5.19
CA GLU A 110 -6.26 -3.45 6.05
C GLU A 110 -6.01 -1.97 6.35
N ARG A 111 -4.77 -1.58 6.67
CA ARG A 111 -4.40 -0.18 6.87
C ARG A 111 -4.66 0.65 5.62
N TYR A 112 -4.29 0.13 4.45
CA TYR A 112 -4.55 0.78 3.17
C TYR A 112 -6.05 0.99 2.94
N ARG A 113 -6.84 -0.09 3.10
CA ARG A 113 -8.30 -0.04 2.93
C ARG A 113 -8.94 0.96 3.89
N ALA A 114 -8.52 0.97 5.15
CA ALA A 114 -9.01 1.93 6.15
C ALA A 114 -8.68 3.38 5.76
N ALA A 115 -7.44 3.67 5.35
CA ALA A 115 -7.05 5.00 4.91
C ALA A 115 -7.84 5.45 3.66
N ARG A 116 -8.03 4.54 2.69
CA ARG A 116 -8.81 4.81 1.48
C ARG A 116 -10.30 5.05 1.76
N LEU A 117 -10.89 4.30 2.70
CA LEU A 117 -12.28 4.52 3.13
C LEU A 117 -12.44 5.93 3.71
N VAL A 118 -11.52 6.35 4.58
CA VAL A 118 -11.54 7.71 5.13
C VAL A 118 -11.40 8.76 4.03
N LEU A 119 -10.48 8.58 3.08
CA LEU A 119 -10.32 9.48 1.94
C LEU A 119 -11.58 9.58 1.08
N SER A 120 -12.30 8.47 0.88
CA SER A 120 -13.56 8.47 0.12
C SER A 120 -14.67 9.28 0.80
N VAL A 121 -14.63 9.43 2.13
CA VAL A 121 -15.59 10.25 2.89
C VAL A 121 -15.18 11.72 2.90
N LEU A 122 -13.88 12.01 3.05
CA LEU A 122 -13.37 13.38 3.16
C LEU A 122 -13.28 14.10 1.80
N ASP A 123 -12.89 13.39 0.75
CA ASP A 123 -12.64 13.95 -0.58
C ASP A 123 -13.08 12.98 -1.70
N PRO A 124 -14.41 12.84 -1.92
CA PRO A 124 -14.98 11.98 -2.95
C PRO A 124 -14.72 12.58 -4.34
N GLY A 125 -13.53 12.33 -4.91
CA GLY A 125 -13.16 12.80 -6.25
C GLY A 125 -11.78 13.44 -6.36
N GLY A 126 -10.97 13.40 -5.30
CA GLY A 126 -9.61 13.89 -5.34
C GLY A 126 -8.72 13.15 -6.36
N THR A 127 -7.65 13.81 -6.78
CA THR A 127 -6.62 13.25 -7.69
C THR A 127 -6.00 11.96 -7.15
N TRP A 128 -6.05 11.77 -5.83
CA TRP A 128 -5.59 10.56 -5.13
C TRP A 128 -6.28 9.28 -5.63
N ALA A 129 -7.52 9.34 -6.11
CA ALA A 129 -8.25 8.17 -6.59
C ALA A 129 -7.64 7.53 -7.86
N VAL A 130 -6.88 8.31 -8.63
CA VAL A 130 -6.15 7.81 -9.82
C VAL A 130 -4.95 6.95 -9.39
N CYS A 131 -4.24 7.38 -8.33
CA CYS A 131 -3.06 6.69 -7.81
C CYS A 131 -3.43 5.52 -6.89
N LEU A 132 -4.47 5.70 -6.05
CA LEU A 132 -4.86 4.78 -4.97
C LEU A 132 -6.12 4.00 -5.36
N GLN A 133 -5.92 2.93 -6.15
CA GLN A 133 -7.01 2.06 -6.60
C GLN A 133 -7.55 1.13 -5.49
N GLU A 134 -8.69 0.50 -5.74
CA GLU A 134 -9.25 -0.45 -4.79
C GLU A 134 -8.40 -1.72 -4.69
N LEU A 135 -7.98 -2.07 -3.48
CA LEU A 135 -7.15 -3.25 -3.23
C LEU A 135 -8.02 -4.49 -3.06
N LYS A 136 -8.08 -5.30 -4.12
CA LYS A 136 -8.77 -6.60 -4.09
C LYS A 136 -7.92 -7.62 -3.35
N THR A 137 -8.58 -8.58 -2.69
CA THR A 137 -7.89 -9.66 -1.98
C THR A 137 -7.05 -10.54 -2.92
N THR A 138 -7.43 -10.59 -4.20
CA THR A 138 -6.65 -11.26 -5.26
C THR A 138 -5.29 -10.64 -5.46
N ASP A 139 -5.16 -9.32 -5.29
CA ASP A 139 -3.93 -8.60 -5.57
C ASP A 139 -2.90 -8.75 -4.43
N CYS A 140 -3.38 -9.13 -3.24
CA CYS A 140 -2.55 -9.43 -2.07
C CYS A 140 -2.01 -10.87 -2.07
N ASN A 141 -2.50 -11.75 -2.95
CA ASN A 141 -2.06 -13.14 -2.98
C ASN A 141 -0.82 -13.29 -3.86
N VAL A 142 0.27 -13.75 -3.26
CA VAL A 142 1.54 -14.00 -3.97
C VAL A 142 1.38 -15.08 -5.04
N SER A 143 0.50 -16.05 -4.80
CA SER A 143 0.23 -17.14 -5.73
C SER A 143 -0.51 -16.67 -6.99
N SER A 144 -1.33 -15.61 -6.90
CA SER A 144 -2.05 -15.07 -8.06
C SER A 144 -1.12 -14.27 -8.98
N THR A 145 -0.14 -13.59 -8.40
CA THR A 145 0.91 -12.84 -9.12
C THR A 145 1.90 -13.75 -9.85
N SER A 146 2.13 -14.97 -9.34
CA SER A 146 3.23 -15.81 -9.80
C SER A 146 2.81 -17.06 -10.57
N ARG A 147 1.60 -17.63 -10.38
CA ARG A 147 1.35 -19.03 -10.81
C ARG A 147 -0.08 -19.38 -11.23
N THR A 148 -0.85 -18.43 -11.75
CA THR A 148 -2.16 -18.73 -12.35
C THR A 148 -2.00 -18.76 -13.85
N ASP A 149 -1.60 -19.94 -14.36
CA ASP A 149 -1.95 -20.52 -15.67
C ASP A 149 -0.80 -21.43 -16.15
N PRO A 150 -0.91 -22.77 -16.02
CA PRO A 150 0.08 -23.70 -16.57
C PRO A 150 0.12 -23.72 -18.11
N GLU A 151 -0.76 -22.95 -18.77
CA GLU A 151 -0.90 -22.86 -20.22
C GLU A 151 -0.51 -21.47 -20.78
N ALA A 152 -0.27 -20.49 -19.91
CA ALA A 152 0.21 -19.19 -20.32
C ALA A 152 1.73 -19.24 -20.50
N SER A 153 2.17 -19.20 -21.76
CA SER A 153 3.56 -18.99 -22.16
C SER A 153 4.22 -17.91 -21.27
N GLU A 154 5.40 -18.23 -20.72
CA GLU A 154 6.17 -17.47 -19.71
C GLU A 154 6.37 -15.97 -20.00
N GLY A 155 6.04 -15.49 -21.21
CA GLY A 155 6.19 -14.11 -21.66
C GLY A 155 5.02 -13.15 -21.43
N ARG A 156 3.89 -13.56 -20.81
CA ARG A 156 2.66 -12.72 -20.76
C ARG A 156 2.10 -12.42 -19.36
N HIS A 157 2.96 -12.23 -18.37
CA HIS A 157 2.52 -11.77 -17.04
C HIS A 157 2.20 -10.27 -17.05
N THR A 158 0.93 -9.89 -16.87
CA THR A 158 0.54 -8.50 -16.61
C THR A 158 0.81 -8.17 -15.15
N LEU A 159 1.72 -7.23 -14.88
CA LEU A 159 1.97 -6.72 -13.53
C LEU A 159 0.69 -6.11 -12.95
N SER A 160 0.37 -6.42 -11.69
CA SER A 160 -0.77 -5.79 -11.01
C SER A 160 -0.55 -4.28 -10.85
N TRP A 161 -1.66 -3.53 -10.76
CA TRP A 161 -1.63 -2.07 -10.65
C TRP A 161 -0.80 -1.59 -9.45
N ILE A 162 -0.70 -2.40 -8.39
CA ILE A 162 0.15 -2.16 -7.21
C ILE A 162 1.60 -1.88 -7.62
N TRP A 163 2.10 -2.55 -8.66
CA TRP A 163 3.48 -2.37 -9.16
C TRP A 163 3.61 -1.26 -10.20
N LEU A 164 2.51 -0.89 -10.87
CA LEU A 164 2.48 0.10 -11.95
C LEU A 164 2.20 1.52 -11.46
N ALA A 165 1.69 1.67 -10.24
CA ALA A 165 1.35 2.96 -9.67
C ALA A 165 2.60 3.79 -9.37
N ALA A 166 3.09 4.53 -10.38
CA ALA A 166 3.79 5.78 -10.17
C ALA A 166 2.72 6.86 -10.05
N CYS A 167 2.48 7.37 -8.83
CA CYS A 167 1.60 8.51 -8.70
C CYS A 167 2.25 9.69 -9.42
N PRO A 168 1.60 10.31 -10.42
CA PRO A 168 2.06 11.59 -10.91
C PRO A 168 1.81 12.60 -9.79
N VAL A 169 2.79 12.72 -8.87
CA VAL A 169 2.86 13.84 -7.95
C VAL A 169 2.85 15.07 -8.85
N GLY A 170 1.73 15.78 -8.82
CA GLY A 170 1.59 17.02 -9.56
C GLY A 170 2.73 17.93 -9.18
N THR A 171 3.66 18.11 -10.11
CA THR A 171 4.42 19.34 -10.28
C THR A 171 3.44 20.48 -10.09
N GLU A 172 3.56 21.12 -8.93
CA GLU A 172 3.15 22.49 -8.76
C GLU A 172 3.55 23.29 -10.01
N SER A 173 2.55 23.99 -10.56
CA SER A 173 2.65 24.82 -11.75
C SER A 173 3.90 25.71 -11.73
N GLY A 174 4.97 25.28 -12.40
CA GLY A 174 6.19 26.02 -12.64
C GLY A 174 6.93 25.39 -13.83
N GLY A 175 6.87 26.06 -14.99
CA GLY A 175 7.28 25.53 -16.28
C GLY A 175 8.73 25.05 -16.37
N GLY A 176 8.94 24.05 -17.23
CA GLY A 176 10.27 23.55 -17.58
C GLY A 176 10.21 22.22 -18.34
N GLU A 177 9.85 22.28 -19.62
CA GLU A 177 10.05 21.19 -20.59
C GLU A 177 11.53 20.77 -20.66
N ASN A 178 12.01 19.78 -19.90
CA ASN A 178 13.24 19.05 -20.29
C ASN A 178 13.61 17.80 -19.47
N VAL A 179 12.84 16.70 -19.50
CA VAL A 179 13.36 15.42 -18.94
C VAL A 179 13.15 14.21 -19.87
N GLN A 180 12.30 14.30 -20.90
CA GLN A 180 12.00 13.15 -21.76
C GLN A 180 13.00 12.93 -22.93
N LYS A 181 14.00 13.80 -23.13
CA LYS A 181 14.92 13.70 -24.28
C LYS A 181 16.24 12.98 -23.98
N GLU A 182 16.51 12.56 -22.73
CA GLU A 182 17.83 12.03 -22.35
C GLU A 182 17.88 10.48 -22.26
N ILE A 183 16.74 9.79 -22.28
CA ILE A 183 16.70 8.31 -22.22
C ILE A 183 16.89 7.66 -23.60
N ASP A 184 16.58 8.37 -24.69
CA ASP A 184 16.72 7.85 -26.06
C ASP A 184 18.13 8.01 -26.66
N ARG A 185 19.01 8.82 -26.05
CA ARG A 185 20.39 8.99 -26.55
C ARG A 185 21.32 7.84 -26.13
N SER A 186 21.03 7.22 -24.99
CA SER A 186 21.88 6.17 -24.40
C SER A 186 21.67 4.78 -25.00
N LYS A 187 20.61 4.57 -25.80
CA LYS A 187 20.35 3.29 -26.49
C LYS A 187 21.05 3.16 -27.85
N SER A 188 21.57 4.26 -28.40
CA SER A 188 22.23 4.27 -29.73
C SER A 188 23.72 3.89 -29.68
N GLN A 189 24.38 3.98 -28.51
CA GLN A 189 25.84 3.80 -28.41
C GLN A 189 26.31 2.44 -27.87
N ASN A 190 25.42 1.56 -27.39
CA ASN A 190 25.79 0.20 -26.95
C ASN A 190 25.12 -0.86 -27.84
N SER A 191 25.62 -0.98 -29.07
CA SER A 191 25.40 -2.17 -29.90
C SER A 191 26.66 -3.05 -29.85
N PRO A 192 26.70 -4.15 -29.09
CA PRO A 192 27.79 -5.10 -29.17
C PRO A 192 27.64 -5.95 -30.46
N HIS A 193 28.41 -5.55 -31.47
CA HIS A 193 28.78 -6.36 -32.62
C HIS A 193 29.51 -7.63 -32.14
N TRP A 194 28.86 -8.79 -32.24
CA TRP A 194 29.54 -10.08 -32.15
C TRP A 194 29.27 -10.86 -33.45
N SER A 195 30.25 -10.82 -34.36
CA SER A 195 30.31 -11.71 -35.51
C SER A 195 30.69 -13.11 -35.03
N ILE A 196 29.84 -14.10 -35.30
CA ILE A 196 30.27 -15.51 -35.28
C ILE A 196 30.75 -15.84 -36.69
N GLY A 197 32.06 -15.93 -36.87
CA GLY A 197 32.65 -16.56 -38.05
C GLY A 197 32.65 -18.07 -37.88
N LEU A 198 31.70 -18.77 -38.51
CA LEU A 198 31.80 -20.19 -38.78
C LEU A 198 32.59 -20.36 -40.09
N LYS A 199 33.80 -20.91 -40.03
CA LYS A 199 34.46 -21.49 -41.20
C LYS A 199 34.54 -23.00 -40.99
N VAL A 200 34.04 -23.68 -42.02
CA VAL A 200 34.07 -25.13 -42.30
C VAL A 200 35.50 -25.62 -42.43
#